data_AF-A0A7S3UL56-F1
#
_entry.id   AF-A0A7S3UL56-F1
#
_cell.length_a   1.000
_cell.length_b   1.000
_cell.length_c   1.000
_cell.angle_alpha   90.00
_cell.angle_beta   90.00
_cell.angle_gamma   90.00
#
_symmetry.space_group_name_H-M   'P 1'
#
loop_
_entity.id
_entity.type
_entity.pdbx_description
1 polymer ?
#
loop_
_entity_poly.entity_id
_entity_poly.type
_entity_poly.pdbx_seq_one_letter_code
_entity_poly.pdbx_strand_id
1 'polypeptide(L)'
;MTIHKIADVCRHDYHRQTLESNDTEIVLLSCDNDQAAFDEWFGQQPWAAAPYEVAQGENGKAPIGYVRKAKRDAGKPQGTLGEHFKLASVPQLIVLDGATGTVVTDKPMEQAGTKSDQGYNWTDLAPETWLK
;
A
#
# COMPACT_ATOMS: atom_id res chain seq x y z
N MET A 1 22.31 -9.15 1.87
CA MET A 1 21.67 -7.83 1.82
C MET A 1 20.28 -8.07 1.29
N THR A 2 19.36 -8.36 2.20
CA THR A 2 17.99 -8.78 1.86
C THR A 2 17.13 -7.56 2.05
N ILE A 3 16.45 -7.14 0.99
CA ILE A 3 15.50 -6.02 1.01
C ILE A 3 14.14 -6.69 0.91
N HIS A 4 13.23 -6.48 1.86
CA HIS A 4 11.83 -6.89 1.80
C HIS A 4 11.01 -5.64 1.42
N LYS A 5 10.19 -5.74 0.37
CA LYS A 5 9.69 -4.60 -0.43
C LYS A 5 8.16 -4.47 -0.44
N ILE A 6 7.75 -3.21 -0.59
CA ILE A 6 6.47 -2.60 -1.08
C ILE A 6 5.27 -2.75 -0.15
N ALA A 7 4.44 -1.70 -0.07
CA ALA A 7 3.27 -1.61 0.81
C ALA A 7 2.21 -0.66 0.21
N ASP A 8 1.14 -1.20 -0.38
CA ASP A 8 0.03 -0.40 -0.95
C ASP A 8 -0.97 0.06 0.13
N VAL A 9 -0.61 1.08 0.92
CA VAL A 9 -1.44 1.59 2.02
C VAL A 9 -2.21 2.85 1.59
N CYS A 10 -3.45 2.72 1.14
CA CYS A 10 -4.30 3.89 0.91
C CYS A 10 -5.26 4.15 2.11
N ARG A 11 -4.82 4.95 3.10
CA ARG A 11 -5.49 5.49 4.34
C ARG A 11 -6.30 4.47 5.19
N HIS A 12 -6.32 4.47 6.53
CA HIS A 12 -6.07 5.45 7.60
C HIS A 12 -5.50 4.70 8.83
N ASP A 13 -4.68 5.39 9.62
CA ASP A 13 -4.11 5.01 10.94
C ASP A 13 -3.36 3.68 11.03
N TYR A 14 -2.27 3.56 10.28
CA TYR A 14 -1.24 2.58 10.60
C TYR A 14 -0.32 3.15 11.70
N HIS A 15 -0.24 2.44 12.83
CA HIS A 15 0.61 2.82 13.95
C HIS A 15 2.08 2.97 13.51
N ARG A 16 2.73 4.05 13.96
CA ARG A 16 4.18 4.31 13.77
C ARG A 16 5.00 3.19 14.44
N GLN A 17 5.19 2.08 13.74
CA GLN A 17 6.29 1.16 14.03
C GLN A 17 7.52 1.65 13.28
N THR A 18 8.52 2.06 14.05
CA THR A 18 9.87 2.28 13.53
C THR A 18 10.45 0.90 13.23
N LEU A 19 10.54 0.54 11.94
CA LEU A 19 11.27 -0.65 11.52
C LEU A 19 12.76 -0.37 11.76
N GLU A 20 13.28 -0.69 12.94
CA GLU A 20 14.72 -0.72 13.18
C GLU A 20 15.31 -1.95 12.50
N SER A 21 15.45 -1.88 11.18
CA SER A 21 16.14 -2.90 10.41
C SER A 21 16.40 -2.42 8.98
N ASN A 22 17.66 -2.43 8.56
CA ASN A 22 18.11 -2.08 7.20
C ASN A 22 17.64 -3.07 6.11
N ASP A 23 16.64 -3.91 6.40
CA ASP A 23 16.19 -5.01 5.55
C ASP A 23 14.78 -4.87 5.00
N THR A 24 14.05 -3.79 5.33
CA THR A 24 12.64 -3.61 4.94
C THR A 24 12.37 -2.17 4.47
N GLU A 25 11.61 -2.03 3.39
CA GLU A 25 11.19 -0.73 2.83
C GLU A 25 9.69 -0.72 2.51
N ILE A 26 9.02 0.36 2.89
CA ILE A 26 7.60 0.61 2.63
C ILE A 26 7.51 1.54 1.42
N VAL A 27 6.86 1.06 0.36
CA VAL A 27 6.59 1.86 -0.84
C VAL A 27 5.11 2.02 -1.03
N LEU A 28 4.62 3.23 -0.77
CA LEU A 28 3.23 3.62 -0.96
C LEU A 28 2.85 3.66 -2.45
N LEU A 29 1.74 3.01 -2.79
CA LEU A 29 1.02 3.22 -4.05
C LEU A 29 -0.25 4.01 -3.74
N SER A 30 -0.22 5.33 -3.92
CA SER A 30 -1.36 6.15 -3.55
C SER A 30 -2.59 5.85 -4.43
N CYS A 31 -3.75 5.79 -3.78
CA CYS A 31 -5.07 5.78 -4.41
C CYS A 31 -5.87 7.06 -4.14
N ASP A 32 -5.17 8.15 -3.83
CA ASP A 32 -5.77 9.45 -3.60
C ASP A 32 -6.53 9.95 -4.83
N ASN A 33 -7.42 10.92 -4.61
CA ASN A 33 -8.27 11.45 -5.67
C ASN A 33 -7.49 12.27 -6.69
N ASP A 34 -6.47 13.00 -6.24
CA ASP A 34 -5.63 13.88 -7.03
C ASP A 34 -4.23 14.03 -6.40
N GLN A 35 -3.32 14.65 -7.15
CA GLN A 35 -1.94 14.91 -6.75
C GLN A 35 -1.85 15.74 -5.46
N ALA A 36 -2.74 16.73 -5.28
CA ALA A 36 -2.68 17.63 -4.13
C ALA A 36 -3.02 16.89 -2.82
N ALA A 37 -4.05 16.03 -2.85
CA ALA A 37 -4.41 15.17 -1.73
C ALA A 37 -3.28 14.19 -1.35
N PHE A 38 -2.59 13.65 -2.37
CA PHE A 38 -1.41 12.82 -2.16
C PHE A 38 -0.28 13.62 -1.50
N ASP A 39 0.10 14.77 -2.05
CA ASP A 39 1.23 15.58 -1.54
C ASP A 39 1.01 16.05 -0.10
N GLU A 40 -0.22 16.48 0.24
CA GLU A 40 -0.59 16.93 1.58
C GLU A 40 -0.42 15.82 2.64
N TRP A 41 -0.84 14.59 2.30
CA TRP A 41 -0.82 13.47 3.23
C TRP A 41 0.54 12.76 3.28
N PHE A 42 1.12 12.50 2.11
CA PHE A 42 2.39 11.79 1.97
C PHE A 42 3.57 12.62 2.48
N GLY A 43 3.56 13.94 2.32
CA GLY A 43 4.65 14.82 2.79
C GLY A 43 4.96 14.73 4.29
N GLN A 44 4.07 14.10 5.07
CA GLN A 44 4.22 13.88 6.51
C GLN A 44 4.67 12.45 6.87
N GLN A 45 4.80 11.55 5.88
CA GLN A 45 5.12 10.14 6.10
C GLN A 45 6.64 9.87 5.96
N PRO A 46 7.20 8.95 6.76
CA PRO A 46 8.63 8.63 6.72
C PRO A 46 9.02 7.60 5.65
N TRP A 47 8.06 7.15 4.82
CA TRP A 47 8.23 6.04 3.87
C TRP A 47 8.41 6.53 2.43
N ALA A 48 8.84 5.65 1.52
CA ALA A 48 8.88 5.96 0.09
C ALA A 48 7.47 5.87 -0.54
N ALA A 49 7.28 6.53 -1.69
CA ALA A 49 6.08 6.39 -2.51
C ALA A 49 6.45 6.27 -3.99
N ALA A 50 5.67 5.51 -4.74
CA ALA A 50 5.68 5.64 -6.19
C ALA A 50 5.12 7.01 -6.59
N PRO A 51 5.63 7.63 -7.67
CA PRO A 51 5.04 8.87 -8.18
C PRO A 51 3.54 8.69 -8.44
N TYR A 52 2.72 9.64 -7.97
CA TYR A 52 1.26 9.56 -8.06
C TYR A 52 0.77 9.34 -9.50
N GLU A 53 1.37 10.01 -10.49
CA GLU A 53 1.04 9.82 -11.91
C GLU A 53 1.28 8.38 -12.42
N VAL A 54 2.21 7.63 -11.81
CA VAL A 54 2.44 6.22 -12.13
C VAL A 54 1.45 5.35 -11.37
N ALA A 55 1.27 5.60 -10.07
CA ALA A 55 0.34 4.86 -9.22
C ALA A 55 -1.09 4.93 -9.77
N GLN A 56 -1.55 6.14 -10.10
CA GLN A 56 -2.90 6.38 -10.60
C GLN A 56 -3.01 6.40 -12.13
N GLY A 57 -1.93 6.38 -12.90
CA GLY A 57 -2.02 6.42 -14.36
C GLY A 57 -2.58 7.76 -14.85
N GLU A 58 -1.80 8.81 -14.67
CA GLU A 58 -2.05 10.16 -15.19
C GLU A 58 -1.02 10.49 -16.29
N ASN A 59 -1.20 11.62 -16.99
CA ASN A 59 -0.25 12.11 -17.99
C ASN A 59 0.11 11.07 -19.09
N GLY A 60 -0.87 10.25 -19.51
CA GLY A 60 -0.70 9.22 -20.54
C GLY A 60 -0.06 7.92 -20.05
N LYS A 61 0.18 7.75 -18.74
CA LYS A 61 0.66 6.50 -18.15
C LYS A 61 -0.51 5.59 -17.78
N ALA A 62 -0.32 4.28 -17.89
CA ALA A 62 -1.27 3.31 -17.34
C ALA A 62 -1.12 3.23 -15.81
N PRO A 63 -2.22 3.04 -15.05
CA PRO A 63 -2.15 2.91 -13.60
C PRO A 63 -1.42 1.62 -13.19
N ILE A 64 -0.60 1.68 -12.15
CA ILE A 64 -0.04 0.48 -11.51
C ILE A 64 -0.73 0.12 -10.20
N GLY A 65 -1.24 1.11 -9.44
CA GLY A 65 -1.82 0.92 -8.12
C GLY A 65 -3.34 0.69 -8.13
N TYR A 66 -3.96 0.66 -6.94
CA TYR A 66 -5.42 0.58 -6.85
C TYR A 66 -6.09 1.85 -7.39
N VAL A 67 -6.97 1.71 -8.37
CA VAL A 67 -7.85 2.77 -8.89
C VAL A 67 -9.21 2.61 -8.25
N ARG A 68 -9.71 3.63 -7.53
CA ARG A 68 -10.99 3.56 -6.80
C ARG A 68 -12.19 3.29 -7.73
N LYS A 69 -13.23 2.64 -7.19
CA LYS A 69 -14.45 2.24 -7.94
C LYS A 69 -15.04 3.39 -8.76
N ALA A 70 -15.18 4.59 -8.20
CA ALA A 70 -15.73 5.74 -8.92
C ALA A 70 -14.92 6.10 -10.20
N LYS A 71 -13.58 6.05 -10.13
CA LYS A 71 -12.71 6.27 -11.29
C LYS A 71 -12.84 5.10 -12.29
N ARG A 72 -13.00 3.87 -11.81
CA ARG A 72 -13.22 2.69 -12.67
C ARG A 72 -14.56 2.72 -13.40
N ASP A 73 -15.63 3.11 -12.70
CA ASP A 73 -16.95 3.30 -13.28
C ASP A 73 -16.96 4.42 -14.33
N ALA A 74 -16.06 5.41 -14.18
CA ALA A 74 -15.82 6.47 -15.17
C ALA A 74 -14.92 6.02 -16.34
N GLY A 75 -14.56 4.75 -16.43
CA GLY A 75 -13.81 4.16 -17.55
C GLY A 75 -12.30 4.04 -17.35
N LYS A 76 -11.76 4.43 -16.17
CA LYS A 76 -10.35 4.22 -15.87
C LYS A 76 -10.09 2.73 -15.59
N PRO A 77 -9.09 2.07 -16.22
CA PRO A 77 -8.80 0.68 -15.89
C PRO A 77 -8.29 0.55 -14.44
N GLN A 78 -8.41 -0.65 -13.87
CA GLN A 78 -7.69 -0.96 -12.64
C GLN A 78 -6.17 -0.96 -12.94
N GLY A 79 -5.35 -0.64 -11.94
CA GLY A 79 -3.90 -0.68 -12.14
C GLY A 79 -3.35 -2.09 -12.16
N THR A 80 -2.20 -2.30 -12.81
CA THR A 80 -1.60 -3.63 -13.02
C THR A 80 -1.39 -4.41 -11.71
N LEU A 81 -0.91 -3.76 -10.64
CA LEU A 81 -0.75 -4.41 -9.33
C LEU A 81 -2.10 -4.57 -8.61
N GLY A 82 -3.01 -3.61 -8.81
CA GLY A 82 -4.39 -3.72 -8.33
C GLY A 82 -5.12 -4.95 -8.89
N GLU A 83 -4.89 -5.29 -10.15
CA GLU A 83 -5.40 -6.51 -10.78
C GLU A 83 -4.62 -7.75 -10.34
N HIS A 84 -3.29 -7.69 -10.36
CA HIS A 84 -2.42 -8.83 -10.02
C HIS A 84 -2.70 -9.36 -8.62
N PHE A 85 -2.81 -8.46 -7.64
CA PHE A 85 -3.11 -8.80 -6.25
C PHE A 85 -4.61 -8.82 -5.92
N LYS A 86 -5.48 -8.62 -6.93
CA LYS A 86 -6.94 -8.66 -6.79
C LYS A 86 -7.45 -7.75 -5.66
N LEU A 87 -6.89 -6.54 -5.59
CA LEU A 87 -7.22 -5.57 -4.55
C LEU A 87 -8.70 -5.18 -4.67
N ALA A 88 -9.48 -5.48 -3.63
CA ALA A 88 -10.92 -5.20 -3.60
C ALA A 88 -11.25 -3.86 -2.96
N SER A 89 -10.58 -3.56 -1.85
CA SER A 89 -10.74 -2.35 -1.04
C SER A 89 -9.38 -1.87 -0.54
N VAL A 90 -9.37 -0.70 0.10
CA VAL A 90 -8.20 -0.12 0.78
C VAL A 90 -8.57 0.19 2.23
N PRO A 91 -7.61 0.25 3.17
CA PRO A 91 -6.17 0.03 2.99
C PRO A 91 -5.82 -1.45 2.77
N GLN A 92 -4.68 -1.72 2.14
CA GLN A 92 -4.10 -3.06 1.96
C GLN A 92 -2.62 -3.02 2.34
N LEU A 93 -2.02 -4.18 2.57
CA LEU A 93 -0.57 -4.30 2.74
C LEU A 93 -0.17 -5.65 2.17
N ILE A 94 0.78 -5.64 1.25
CA ILE A 94 1.31 -6.84 0.64
C ILE A 94 2.81 -6.79 0.86
N VAL A 95 3.37 -7.86 1.40
CA VAL A 95 4.79 -7.97 1.71
C VAL A 95 5.43 -8.86 0.67
N LEU A 96 6.46 -8.33 0.00
CA LEU A 96 7.21 -9.04 -1.02
C LEU A 96 8.66 -9.25 -0.55
N ASP A 97 9.26 -10.34 -0.99
CA ASP A 97 10.72 -10.45 -1.04
C ASP A 97 11.23 -9.50 -2.12
N GLY A 98 12.10 -8.57 -1.75
CA GLY A 98 12.49 -7.50 -2.66
C GLY A 98 13.52 -7.89 -3.70
N ALA A 99 14.22 -9.01 -3.54
CA ALA A 99 15.15 -9.50 -4.54
C ALA A 99 14.41 -10.24 -5.67
N THR A 100 13.41 -11.04 -5.31
CA THR A 100 12.70 -11.95 -6.22
C THR A 100 11.34 -11.43 -6.66
N GLY A 101 10.73 -10.51 -5.89
CA GLY A 101 9.34 -10.09 -6.09
C GLY A 101 8.31 -11.12 -5.62
N THR A 102 8.73 -12.18 -4.93
CA THR A 102 7.83 -13.23 -4.43
C THR A 102 6.97 -12.69 -3.30
N VAL A 103 5.68 -13.02 -3.28
CA VAL A 103 4.77 -12.66 -2.18
C VAL A 103 5.15 -13.47 -0.93
N VAL A 104 5.48 -12.75 0.15
CA VAL A 104 5.69 -13.33 1.49
C VAL A 104 4.35 -13.46 2.21
N THR A 105 3.56 -12.39 2.21
CA THR A 105 2.19 -12.37 2.75
C THR A 105 1.39 -11.24 2.10
N ASP A 106 0.12 -11.46 1.77
CA ASP A 106 -0.76 -10.46 1.16
C ASP A 106 -1.83 -9.91 2.12
N LYS A 107 -1.86 -10.40 3.36
CA LYS A 107 -2.81 -10.00 4.42
C LYS A 107 -2.17 -10.04 5.82
N PRO A 108 -1.06 -9.31 6.04
CA PRO A 108 -0.43 -9.25 7.36
C PRO A 108 -1.27 -8.49 8.38
N MET A 109 -2.27 -7.73 7.94
CA MET A 109 -3.14 -6.94 8.81
C MET A 109 -4.60 -7.35 8.66
N GLU A 110 -5.32 -7.33 9.77
CA GLU A 110 -6.78 -7.44 9.82
C GLU A 110 -7.38 -6.26 10.56
N GLN A 111 -8.57 -5.85 10.16
CA GLN A 111 -9.30 -4.80 10.85
C GLN A 111 -9.69 -5.27 12.24
N ALA A 112 -9.40 -4.48 13.27
CA ALA A 112 -9.63 -4.85 14.66
C ALA A 112 -11.13 -4.92 15.04
N GLY A 113 -12.04 -4.52 14.14
CA GLY A 113 -13.48 -4.54 14.35
C GLY A 113 -14.28 -4.30 13.08
N THR A 114 -15.56 -3.97 13.22
CA THR A 114 -16.49 -3.74 12.09
C THR A 114 -16.44 -2.32 11.52
N LYS A 115 -15.69 -1.41 12.14
CA LYS A 115 -15.54 -0.01 11.75
C LYS A 115 -14.06 0.36 11.61
N SER A 116 -13.75 1.26 10.67
CA SER A 116 -12.37 1.64 10.34
C SER A 116 -11.67 2.39 11.47
N ASP A 117 -12.43 3.07 12.33
CA ASP A 117 -11.92 3.79 13.50
C ASP A 117 -11.44 2.86 14.64
N GLN A 118 -11.71 1.55 14.54
CA GLN A 118 -11.21 0.56 15.50
C GLN A 118 -9.74 0.18 15.23
N GLY A 119 -9.17 0.60 14.10
CA GLY A 119 -7.78 0.32 13.72
C GLY A 119 -7.56 -1.07 13.15
N TYR A 120 -6.28 -1.48 13.12
CA TYR A 120 -5.80 -2.73 12.53
C TYR A 120 -4.90 -3.49 13.51
N ASN A 121 -5.00 -4.81 13.49
CA ASN A 121 -4.12 -5.72 14.21
C ASN A 121 -3.22 -6.46 13.23
N TRP A 122 -1.99 -6.72 13.65
CA TRP A 122 -1.12 -7.67 12.98
C TRP A 122 -1.66 -9.09 13.17
N THR A 123 -1.69 -9.84 12.08
CA THR A 123 -1.96 -11.28 12.11
C THR A 123 -0.66 -12.05 12.31
N ASP A 124 -0.77 -13.35 12.59
CA ASP A 124 0.39 -14.26 12.65
C ASP A 124 1.10 -14.42 11.29
N LEU A 125 0.59 -13.79 10.22
CA LEU A 125 1.23 -13.70 8.92
C LEU A 125 2.23 -12.54 8.83
N ALA A 126 2.23 -11.61 9.77
CA ALA A 126 3.23 -10.55 9.83
C ALA A 126 4.61 -11.15 10.18
N PRO A 127 5.72 -10.66 9.58
CA PRO A 127 7.05 -11.08 9.98
C PRO A 127 7.28 -10.92 11.49
N GLU A 128 7.90 -11.91 12.15
CA GLU A 128 8.19 -11.86 13.60
C GLU A 128 9.01 -10.63 14.00
N THR A 129 9.77 -10.06 13.07
CA THR A 129 10.55 -8.83 13.28
C THR A 129 9.68 -7.59 13.49
N TRP A 130 8.39 -7.62 13.12
CA TRP A 130 7.44 -6.51 13.26
C TRP A 130 6.61 -6.59 14.57
N LEU A 131 6.66 -7.72 15.27
CA LEU A 131 5.84 -8.02 16.45
C LEU A 131 6.55 -7.72 17.79
N LYS A 132 7.72 -7.07 17.77
CA LYS A 132 8.54 -6.78 18.96
C LYS A 132 8.45 -5.33 19.41
#